data_AF-A0A3B8ZCH4-F1
#
_entry.id   AF-A0A3B8ZCH4-F1
#
_cell.length_a   1.000
_cell.length_b   1.000
_cell.length_c   1.000
_cell.angle_alpha   90.00
_cell.angle_beta   90.00
_cell.angle_gamma   90.00
#
_symmetry.space_group_name_H-M   'P 1'
#
loop_
_entity.id
_entity.type
_entity.pdbx_description
1 polymer ?
#
loop_
_entity_poly.entity_id
_entity_poly.type
_entity_poly.pdbx_seq_one_letter_code
_entity_poly.pdbx_strand_id
1 'polypeptide(L)'
;MNSKPERDAQRRDNRYNWPLGLSESSRCWEPKNLYWIIMRDLLIHVLRLIHGVFLPCVLTGAVKAIELAPPKSESAIRIATFNVSLNRSKSGQLTSNLRQDDSQIKAIAAIIRAVSPDILLLNEIDYLPDVDHPALLHELYLTAAQQDQLGNGPISLPYHFWAPVNTGQPSGLDLNRNGVTSDPEDAYGFGRFPGQYGMAVLSKYPIDASGTRTFQNLLWVELPGALQPKFPESGELYYSTDTWSTLKLPSKSLWDVQIEMPGRTLHLLARQPTTPALDGP
;
A
#
# COMPACT_ATOMS: atom_id res chain seq x y z
N MET A 1 -62.54 -35.60 19.15
CA MET A 1 -62.71 -35.14 17.75
C MET A 1 -61.63 -34.08 17.52
N ASN A 2 -60.37 -34.44 17.31
CA ASN A 2 -59.75 -35.12 16.15
C ASN A 2 -59.56 -34.14 14.98
N SER A 3 -58.38 -33.98 14.36
CA SER A 3 -57.04 -34.51 14.70
C SER A 3 -55.94 -33.80 13.86
N LYS A 4 -54.72 -33.68 14.42
CA LYS A 4 -53.44 -33.52 13.68
C LYS A 4 -52.95 -34.91 13.17
N PRO A 5 -51.86 -35.11 12.38
CA PRO A 5 -50.76 -34.19 12.01
C PRO A 5 -50.41 -34.24 10.47
N GLU A 6 -49.26 -33.93 9.84
CA GLU A 6 -47.96 -33.30 10.21
C GLU A 6 -47.14 -32.74 9.00
N ARG A 7 -45.86 -32.39 9.27
CA ARG A 7 -44.58 -32.33 8.47
C ARG A 7 -44.50 -32.97 7.05
N ASP A 8 -43.50 -32.68 6.18
CA ASP A 8 -42.10 -32.20 6.39
C ASP A 8 -41.46 -31.37 5.23
N ALA A 9 -40.17 -31.00 5.38
CA ALA A 9 -39.44 -29.95 4.62
C ALA A 9 -38.59 -30.35 3.37
N GLN A 10 -38.35 -29.37 2.47
CA GLN A 10 -37.14 -29.12 1.61
C GLN A 10 -37.37 -27.82 0.78
N ARG A 11 -36.49 -26.83 0.53
CA ARG A 11 -35.02 -26.58 0.50
C ARG A 11 -34.37 -26.68 -0.90
N ARG A 12 -34.17 -25.51 -1.55
CA ARG A 12 -33.48 -25.24 -2.84
C ARG A 12 -34.21 -25.79 -4.09
N ASP A 13 -33.86 -25.43 -5.33
CA ASP A 13 -32.84 -24.48 -5.85
C ASP A 13 -33.38 -23.78 -7.10
N ASN A 14 -32.85 -22.62 -7.51
CA ASN A 14 -33.32 -21.90 -8.71
C ASN A 14 -32.21 -21.73 -9.78
N ARG A 15 -32.59 -21.90 -11.04
CA ARG A 15 -31.67 -22.34 -12.13
C ARG A 15 -31.14 -21.18 -12.98
N TYR A 16 -29.81 -21.10 -13.14
CA TYR A 16 -29.10 -20.69 -14.38
C TYR A 16 -27.69 -21.32 -14.36
N ASN A 17 -27.49 -22.54 -14.87
CA ASN A 17 -27.39 -22.96 -16.28
C ASN A 17 -26.05 -22.60 -16.95
N TRP A 18 -25.15 -23.59 -17.09
CA TRP A 18 -23.90 -23.52 -17.83
C TRP A 18 -23.76 -24.78 -18.72
N PRO A 19 -23.50 -24.66 -20.03
CA PRO A 19 -23.35 -25.81 -20.92
C PRO A 19 -21.90 -26.32 -20.97
N LEU A 20 -21.66 -27.52 -20.43
CA LEU A 20 -20.53 -28.36 -20.82
C LEU A 20 -21.02 -29.44 -21.80
N GLY A 21 -20.70 -29.29 -23.08
CA GLY A 21 -20.94 -30.30 -24.10
C GLY A 21 -19.71 -31.17 -24.31
N LEU A 22 -19.81 -32.46 -23.98
CA LEU A 22 -18.85 -33.48 -24.43
C LEU A 22 -19.45 -34.24 -25.63
N SER A 23 -18.61 -34.54 -26.61
CA SER A 23 -18.96 -35.47 -27.69
C SER A 23 -17.73 -36.27 -28.13
N GLU A 24 -17.64 -37.53 -27.71
CA GLU A 24 -16.74 -38.50 -28.32
C GLU A 24 -17.40 -39.17 -29.53
N SER A 25 -16.63 -39.44 -30.59
CA SER A 25 -16.57 -40.77 -31.21
C SER A 25 -15.48 -40.87 -32.30
N SER A 26 -15.13 -42.10 -32.67
CA SER A 26 -14.71 -42.48 -34.05
C SER A 26 -13.28 -42.17 -34.54
N ARG A 27 -12.30 -42.79 -33.88
CA ARG A 27 -11.28 -43.72 -34.43
C ARG A 27 -10.44 -43.38 -35.69
N CYS A 28 -9.13 -43.69 -35.55
CA CYS A 28 -8.16 -44.11 -36.58
C CYS A 28 -7.65 -43.08 -37.60
N TRP A 29 -6.34 -42.76 -37.55
CA TRP A 29 -5.31 -43.22 -38.49
C TRP A 29 -3.97 -42.55 -38.13
N GLU A 30 -2.96 -43.32 -37.70
CA GLU A 30 -1.56 -42.87 -37.72
C GLU A 30 -0.93 -43.23 -39.08
N PRO A 31 -0.05 -42.38 -39.65
CA PRO A 31 1.38 -42.70 -39.45
C PRO A 31 2.40 -41.53 -39.48
N LYS A 32 3.48 -41.72 -38.70
CA LYS A 32 4.89 -41.33 -38.97
C LYS A 32 5.29 -39.84 -38.98
N ASN A 33 6.07 -39.50 -37.95
CA ASN A 33 7.44 -38.97 -38.04
C ASN A 33 7.79 -37.94 -39.14
N LEU A 34 7.80 -36.67 -38.76
CA LEU A 34 8.71 -35.67 -39.36
C LEU A 34 9.22 -34.63 -38.33
N TYR A 35 8.34 -34.17 -37.43
CA TYR A 35 8.63 -33.15 -36.42
C TYR A 35 9.83 -33.48 -35.49
N TRP A 36 9.95 -34.73 -35.07
CA TRP A 36 11.02 -35.18 -34.15
C TRP A 36 12.42 -35.19 -34.76
N ILE A 37 12.55 -35.20 -36.10
CA ILE A 37 13.85 -35.10 -36.77
C ILE A 37 14.28 -33.63 -36.79
N ILE A 38 13.38 -32.75 -37.26
CA ILE A 38 13.62 -31.31 -37.38
C ILE A 38 13.99 -30.68 -36.02
N MET A 39 13.31 -31.06 -34.95
CA MET A 39 13.60 -30.55 -33.60
C MET A 39 14.95 -31.03 -33.02
N ARG A 40 15.43 -32.22 -33.41
CA ARG A 40 16.69 -32.76 -32.88
C ARG A 40 17.90 -32.08 -33.50
N ASP A 41 17.88 -31.82 -34.80
CA ASP A 41 19.02 -31.25 -35.50
C ASP A 41 19.16 -29.74 -35.25
N LEU A 42 18.06 -29.05 -34.90
CA LEU A 42 18.09 -27.67 -34.39
C LEU A 42 18.80 -27.57 -33.03
N LEU A 43 18.49 -28.49 -32.11
CA LEU A 43 19.07 -28.53 -30.76
C LEU A 43 20.59 -28.79 -30.77
N ILE A 44 21.06 -29.64 -31.69
CA ILE A 44 22.48 -29.98 -31.84
C ILE A 44 23.30 -28.80 -32.43
N HIS A 45 22.71 -27.95 -33.26
CA HIS A 45 23.41 -26.77 -33.80
C HIS A 45 23.50 -25.62 -32.80
N VAL A 46 22.46 -25.36 -32.00
CA VAL A 46 22.52 -24.34 -30.93
C VAL A 46 23.58 -24.71 -29.87
N LEU A 47 23.67 -25.99 -29.48
CA LEU A 47 24.67 -26.45 -28.50
C LEU A 47 26.12 -26.51 -29.04
N ARG A 48 26.35 -26.37 -30.35
CA ARG A 48 27.70 -26.33 -30.95
C ARG A 48 28.29 -24.93 -31.12
N LEU A 49 27.50 -23.87 -30.93
CA LEU A 49 27.99 -22.48 -30.86
C LEU A 49 28.72 -22.12 -29.55
N ILE A 50 28.82 -23.06 -28.60
CA ILE A 50 29.44 -22.86 -27.28
C ILE A 50 30.96 -23.16 -27.27
N HIS A 51 31.51 -23.73 -28.35
CA HIS A 51 32.90 -24.21 -28.42
C HIS A 51 33.79 -23.45 -29.44
N GLY A 52 33.57 -22.14 -29.61
CA GLY A 52 34.34 -21.32 -30.54
C GLY A 52 34.53 -19.87 -30.10
N VAL A 53 35.76 -19.51 -29.73
CA VAL A 53 36.28 -18.14 -29.63
C VAL A 53 35.45 -17.19 -28.75
N PHE A 54 35.63 -17.28 -27.42
CA PHE A 54 35.55 -16.09 -26.58
C PHE A 54 36.80 -15.92 -25.71
N LEU A 55 37.36 -14.72 -25.81
CA LEU A 55 38.53 -14.21 -25.09
C LEU A 55 38.32 -14.34 -23.56
N PRO A 56 39.37 -14.60 -22.74
CA PRO A 56 39.29 -14.49 -21.29
C PRO A 56 39.26 -13.01 -20.87
N CYS A 57 38.23 -12.29 -21.29
CA CYS A 57 37.91 -10.97 -20.78
C CYS A 57 37.44 -11.16 -19.34
N VAL A 58 38.35 -10.96 -18.39
CA VAL A 58 38.05 -11.01 -16.96
C VAL A 58 36.91 -10.04 -16.69
N LEU A 59 35.74 -10.58 -16.36
CA LEU A 59 34.59 -9.78 -15.97
C LEU A 59 34.80 -9.27 -14.53
N THR A 60 35.73 -8.32 -14.39
CA THR A 60 35.58 -7.19 -13.47
C THR A 60 34.45 -6.27 -13.96
N GLY A 61 33.30 -6.88 -14.24
CA GLY A 61 32.02 -6.20 -14.26
C GLY A 61 31.74 -5.79 -12.83
N ALA A 62 32.32 -4.67 -12.41
CA ALA A 62 31.92 -3.99 -11.21
C ALA A 62 30.41 -3.79 -11.31
N VAL A 63 29.65 -4.53 -10.50
CA VAL A 63 28.20 -4.33 -10.37
C VAL A 63 28.06 -2.93 -9.82
N LYS A 64 27.88 -1.97 -10.73
CA LYS A 64 27.81 -0.56 -10.39
C LYS A 64 26.53 -0.39 -9.59
N ALA A 65 26.69 -0.33 -8.26
CA ALA A 65 25.59 -0.19 -7.34
C ALA A 65 24.68 0.93 -7.84
N ILE A 66 23.40 0.63 -8.01
CA ILE A 66 22.44 1.60 -8.49
C ILE A 66 22.26 2.59 -7.35
N GLU A 67 23.00 3.70 -7.43
CA GLU A 67 23.06 4.72 -6.38
C GLU A 67 21.74 5.51 -6.39
N LEU A 68 20.71 4.93 -5.75
CA LEU A 68 19.32 5.38 -5.79
C LEU A 68 19.10 6.77 -5.17
N ALA A 69 20.10 7.32 -4.46
CA ALA A 69 20.15 8.70 -4.04
C ALA A 69 21.60 9.22 -4.13
N PRO A 70 21.84 10.46 -4.59
CA PRO A 70 23.18 11.01 -4.74
C PRO A 70 23.93 11.09 -3.39
N PRO A 71 25.27 11.06 -3.38
CA PRO A 71 26.07 11.05 -2.17
C PRO A 71 25.79 12.29 -1.30
N LYS A 72 25.68 12.06 0.01
CA LYS A 72 25.26 13.05 1.00
C LYS A 72 26.49 13.60 1.74
N SER A 73 26.63 14.91 1.86
CA SER A 73 27.63 15.52 2.75
C SER A 73 27.28 15.28 4.22
N GLU A 74 28.28 15.23 5.11
CA GLU A 74 28.08 15.00 6.54
C GLU A 74 27.14 16.02 7.21
N SER A 75 27.17 17.26 6.73
CA SER A 75 26.36 18.39 7.23
C SER A 75 24.95 18.48 6.65
N ALA A 76 24.61 17.70 5.63
CA ALA A 76 23.27 17.70 5.05
C ALA A 76 22.26 16.87 5.87
N ILE A 77 20.99 16.93 5.50
CA ILE A 77 19.92 16.05 6.00
C ILE A 77 19.14 15.54 4.78
N ARG A 78 19.02 14.22 4.64
CA ARG A 78 18.22 13.57 3.59
C ARG A 78 16.83 13.27 4.14
N ILE A 79 15.89 14.17 3.88
CA ILE A 79 14.46 13.95 4.14
C ILE A 79 13.85 13.30 2.89
N ALA A 80 13.10 12.22 3.07
CA ALA A 80 12.43 11.49 1.99
C ALA A 80 10.95 11.26 2.29
N THR A 81 10.17 10.97 1.26
CA THR A 81 8.85 10.37 1.40
C THR A 81 8.70 9.22 0.41
N PHE A 82 8.01 8.15 0.81
CA PHE A 82 7.84 6.95 0.00
C PHE A 82 6.43 6.42 0.21
N ASN A 83 5.64 6.35 -0.88
CA ASN A 83 4.44 5.54 -0.89
C ASN A 83 4.85 4.07 -1.00
N VAL A 84 4.67 3.34 0.09
CA VAL A 84 5.07 1.94 0.18
C VAL A 84 3.94 0.99 -0.20
N SER A 85 2.70 1.47 -0.31
CA SER A 85 1.49 0.67 -0.56
C SER A 85 1.47 -0.64 0.24
N LEU A 86 1.84 -0.53 1.52
CA LEU A 86 1.68 -1.57 2.54
C LEU A 86 0.26 -1.59 3.11
N ASN A 87 -0.65 -0.81 2.52
CA ASN A 87 -2.07 -1.01 2.72
C ASN A 87 -2.49 -2.43 2.33
N ARG A 88 -3.50 -2.95 3.02
CA ARG A 88 -4.06 -4.29 2.80
C ARG A 88 -5.59 -4.24 2.70
N SER A 89 -6.19 -5.33 2.25
CA SER A 89 -7.65 -5.43 2.05
C SER A 89 -8.42 -5.72 3.34
N LYS A 90 -7.74 -6.01 4.45
CA LYS A 90 -8.31 -6.34 5.76
C LYS A 90 -7.43 -5.80 6.89
N SER A 91 -8.05 -5.31 7.95
CA SER A 91 -7.34 -4.92 9.18
C SER A 91 -6.53 -6.09 9.76
N GLY A 92 -5.37 -5.79 10.36
CA GLY A 92 -4.44 -6.78 10.90
C GLY A 92 -3.68 -7.62 9.86
N GLN A 93 -4.02 -7.55 8.57
CA GLN A 93 -3.32 -8.31 7.53
C GLN A 93 -1.85 -7.86 7.39
N LEU A 94 -1.58 -6.56 7.51
CA LEU A 94 -0.21 -6.03 7.49
C LEU A 94 0.64 -6.58 8.64
N THR A 95 0.07 -6.75 9.84
CA THR A 95 0.73 -7.40 10.99
C THR A 95 1.19 -8.82 10.65
N SER A 96 0.33 -9.59 9.97
CA SER A 96 0.66 -10.95 9.53
C SER A 96 1.74 -10.95 8.45
N ASN A 97 1.69 -10.01 7.49
CA ASN A 97 2.69 -9.90 6.43
C ASN A 97 4.07 -9.47 6.94
N LEU A 98 4.15 -8.47 7.83
CA LEU A 98 5.41 -8.02 8.44
C LEU A 98 6.15 -9.16 9.16
N ARG A 99 5.40 -10.06 9.81
CA ARG A 99 5.93 -11.22 10.54
C ARG A 99 6.18 -12.47 9.68
N GLN A 100 6.02 -12.37 8.36
CA GLN A 100 6.21 -13.46 7.38
C GLN A 100 7.24 -13.04 6.32
N ASP A 101 7.59 -13.96 5.41
CA ASP A 101 8.43 -13.65 4.26
C ASP A 101 7.59 -12.97 3.15
N ASP A 102 7.33 -11.67 3.31
CA ASP A 102 6.64 -10.84 2.31
C ASP A 102 7.67 -10.15 1.38
N SER A 103 7.63 -10.52 0.09
CA SER A 103 8.56 -10.02 -0.92
C SER A 103 8.34 -8.55 -1.30
N GLN A 104 7.13 -8.00 -1.10
CA GLN A 104 6.87 -6.57 -1.25
C GLN A 104 7.62 -5.81 -0.14
N ILE A 105 7.48 -6.26 1.12
CA ILE A 105 8.11 -5.62 2.29
C ILE A 105 9.64 -5.68 2.16
N LYS A 106 10.21 -6.82 1.74
CA LYS A 106 11.66 -6.93 1.46
C LYS A 106 12.14 -5.96 0.38
N ALA A 107 11.40 -5.80 -0.72
CA ALA A 107 11.76 -4.84 -1.77
C ALA A 107 11.69 -3.38 -1.29
N ILE A 108 10.66 -3.03 -0.52
CA ILE A 108 10.49 -1.71 0.11
C ILE A 108 11.64 -1.41 1.07
N ALA A 109 11.98 -2.36 1.94
CA ALA A 109 13.10 -2.22 2.87
C ALA A 109 14.44 -2.05 2.16
N ALA A 110 14.69 -2.79 1.07
CA ALA A 110 15.91 -2.65 0.27
C ALA A 110 16.01 -1.27 -0.41
N ILE A 111 14.89 -0.69 -0.87
CA ILE A 111 14.84 0.70 -1.38
C ILE A 111 15.16 1.69 -0.26
N ILE A 112 14.58 1.52 0.93
CA ILE A 112 14.84 2.40 2.09
C ILE A 112 16.30 2.33 2.53
N ARG A 113 16.89 1.12 2.58
CA ARG A 113 18.30 0.89 2.93
C ARG A 113 19.25 1.50 1.89
N ALA A 114 18.95 1.38 0.59
CA ALA A 114 19.74 1.99 -0.49
C ALA A 114 19.66 3.53 -0.51
N VAL A 115 18.46 4.09 -0.39
CA VAL A 115 18.25 5.56 -0.35
C VAL A 115 18.83 6.18 0.92
N SER A 116 18.90 5.40 2.01
CA SER A 116 19.46 5.78 3.32
C SER A 116 19.04 7.18 3.77
N PRO A 117 17.73 7.44 3.97
CA PRO A 117 17.23 8.71 4.49
C PRO A 117 17.68 8.93 5.94
N ASP A 118 17.65 10.16 6.40
CA ASP A 118 17.76 10.49 7.83
C ASP A 118 16.37 10.66 8.47
N ILE A 119 15.39 11.10 7.68
CA ILE A 119 13.98 11.25 8.05
C ILE A 119 13.15 10.75 6.86
N LEU A 120 12.14 9.92 7.10
CA LEU A 120 11.32 9.27 6.07
C LEU A 120 9.83 9.34 6.42
N LEU A 121 9.04 10.01 5.60
CA LEU A 121 7.58 9.91 5.61
C LEU A 121 7.12 8.70 4.79
N LEU A 122 6.72 7.64 5.50
CA LEU A 122 6.03 6.48 4.95
C LEU A 122 4.55 6.82 4.68
N ASN A 123 4.11 6.56 3.46
CA ASN A 123 2.74 6.73 2.99
C ASN A 123 2.14 5.36 2.65
N GLU A 124 0.86 5.15 2.95
CA GLU A 124 0.15 3.86 2.86
C GLU A 124 0.80 2.71 3.66
N ILE A 125 1.02 2.95 4.95
CA ILE A 125 1.28 1.93 5.96
C ILE A 125 0.08 1.88 6.92
N ASP A 126 -0.71 0.80 6.87
CA ASP A 126 -1.98 0.71 7.61
C ASP A 126 -1.80 0.95 9.12
N TYR A 127 -2.60 1.84 9.69
CA TYR A 127 -2.67 2.10 11.13
C TYR A 127 -3.45 1.01 11.86
N LEU A 128 -2.96 0.57 13.03
CA LEU A 128 -3.65 -0.36 13.93
C LEU A 128 -3.27 0.00 15.39
N PRO A 129 -4.23 0.29 16.30
CA PRO A 129 -3.91 0.81 17.63
C PRO A 129 -2.98 -0.08 18.47
N ASP A 130 -3.13 -1.39 18.37
CA ASP A 130 -2.50 -2.37 19.27
C ASP A 130 -1.18 -2.97 18.72
N VAL A 131 -0.72 -2.54 17.54
CA VAL A 131 0.43 -3.17 16.85
C VAL A 131 1.27 -2.13 16.12
N ASP A 132 2.44 -1.81 16.66
CA ASP A 132 3.42 -0.88 16.09
C ASP A 132 4.02 -1.38 14.75
N HIS A 133 3.37 -1.05 13.63
CA HIS A 133 3.86 -1.39 12.30
C HIS A 133 5.16 -0.66 11.90
N PRO A 134 5.38 0.63 12.24
CA PRO A 134 6.67 1.30 12.03
C PRO A 134 7.84 0.61 12.74
N ALA A 135 7.69 0.22 14.02
CA ALA A 135 8.73 -0.51 14.75
C ALA A 135 8.95 -1.92 14.21
N LEU A 136 7.88 -2.66 13.87
CA LEU A 136 8.01 -3.98 13.25
C LEU A 136 8.72 -3.93 11.89
N LEU A 137 8.46 -2.92 11.06
CA LEU A 137 9.18 -2.70 9.80
C LEU A 137 10.66 -2.37 10.06
N HIS A 138 10.92 -1.51 11.04
CA HIS A 138 12.28 -1.14 11.44
C HIS A 138 13.08 -2.35 11.93
N GLU A 139 12.58 -3.06 12.96
CA GLU A 139 13.22 -4.20 13.60
C GLU A 139 13.51 -5.33 12.61
N LEU A 140 12.47 -5.81 11.90
CA LEU A 140 12.52 -7.04 11.11
C LEU A 140 13.20 -6.88 9.75
N TYR A 141 13.28 -5.65 9.21
CA TYR A 141 13.78 -5.42 7.83
C TYR A 141 14.86 -4.34 7.73
N LEU A 142 14.70 -3.18 8.40
CA LEU A 142 15.65 -2.08 8.27
C LEU A 142 16.94 -2.36 9.06
N THR A 143 16.83 -2.81 10.31
CA THR A 143 17.97 -3.19 11.16
C THR A 143 18.46 -4.63 10.97
N ALA A 144 17.84 -5.41 10.08
CA ALA A 144 18.25 -6.79 9.80
C ALA A 144 19.73 -6.85 9.35
N ALA A 145 20.56 -7.54 10.13
CA ALA A 145 22.03 -7.48 10.02
C ALA A 145 22.62 -8.12 8.75
N GLN A 146 21.87 -8.99 8.07
CA GLN A 146 22.24 -9.51 6.76
C GLN A 146 22.11 -8.42 5.69
N GLN A 147 22.87 -8.52 4.60
CA GLN A 147 22.64 -7.66 3.43
C GLN A 147 21.27 -7.96 2.81
N ASP A 148 20.63 -6.94 2.26
CA ASP A 148 19.38 -7.12 1.52
C ASP A 148 19.62 -7.61 0.07
N GLN A 149 18.54 -7.82 -0.67
CA GLN A 149 18.54 -8.27 -2.06
C GLN A 149 19.22 -7.32 -3.07
N LEU A 150 19.61 -6.11 -2.66
CA LEU A 150 20.40 -5.14 -3.44
C LEU A 150 21.84 -5.00 -2.90
N GLY A 151 22.18 -5.70 -1.81
CA GLY A 151 23.50 -5.69 -1.19
C GLY A 151 23.70 -4.62 -0.11
N ASN A 152 22.69 -3.83 0.27
CA ASN A 152 22.90 -2.77 1.26
C ASN A 152 23.03 -3.34 2.68
N GLY A 153 23.81 -2.67 3.53
CA GLY A 153 23.82 -2.90 4.98
C GLY A 153 22.53 -2.43 5.67
N PRO A 154 22.38 -2.72 6.98
CA PRO A 154 21.24 -2.26 7.77
C PRO A 154 21.20 -0.73 7.91
N ILE A 155 20.00 -0.19 8.14
CA ILE A 155 19.78 1.21 8.53
C ILE A 155 18.99 1.28 9.83
N SER A 156 19.41 2.16 10.72
CA SER A 156 18.67 2.51 11.94
C SER A 156 17.90 3.82 11.71
N LEU A 157 16.59 3.79 12.00
CA LEU A 157 15.66 4.92 12.07
C LEU A 157 14.81 4.73 13.35
N PRO A 158 15.43 4.78 14.55
CA PRO A 158 14.86 4.20 15.77
C PRO A 158 13.73 5.03 16.38
N TYR A 159 13.54 6.27 15.95
CA TYR A 159 12.44 7.13 16.39
C TYR A 159 11.36 7.16 15.31
N HIS A 160 10.10 7.11 15.72
CA HIS A 160 8.98 7.23 14.80
C HIS A 160 7.84 8.08 15.37
N PHE A 161 7.03 8.65 14.48
CA PHE A 161 5.71 9.20 14.82
C PHE A 161 4.64 8.44 14.07
N TRP A 162 3.63 7.98 14.82
CA TRP A 162 2.52 7.20 14.30
C TRP A 162 1.25 7.55 15.07
N ALA A 163 0.16 7.77 14.35
CA ALA A 163 -1.10 8.25 14.92
C ALA A 163 -2.28 7.86 14.02
N PRO A 164 -3.53 7.87 14.55
CA PRO A 164 -4.72 7.60 13.77
C PRO A 164 -4.87 8.50 12.53
N VAL A 165 -5.59 7.96 11.55
CA VAL A 165 -5.98 8.64 10.31
C VAL A 165 -7.50 8.50 10.09
N ASN A 166 -8.06 9.37 9.27
CA ASN A 166 -9.48 9.38 8.90
C ASN A 166 -9.88 8.35 7.83
N THR A 167 -8.92 7.74 7.13
CA THR A 167 -9.21 6.76 6.09
C THR A 167 -9.85 5.50 6.67
N GLY A 168 -11.02 5.15 6.13
CA GLY A 168 -11.86 4.05 6.61
C GLY A 168 -12.48 4.25 7.99
N GLN A 169 -12.36 5.43 8.61
CA GLN A 169 -13.12 5.80 9.80
C GLN A 169 -14.53 6.22 9.37
N PRO A 170 -15.61 5.50 9.74
CA PRO A 170 -16.97 5.85 9.32
C PRO A 170 -17.35 7.26 9.75
N SER A 171 -18.02 8.00 8.87
CA SER A 171 -18.65 9.28 9.22
C SER A 171 -20.01 9.10 9.90
N GLY A 172 -20.75 8.05 9.52
CA GLY A 172 -22.15 7.84 9.88
C GLY A 172 -23.14 8.63 9.01
N LEU A 173 -22.66 9.18 7.89
CA LEU A 173 -23.39 10.00 6.93
C LEU A 173 -23.45 9.30 5.58
N ASP A 174 -24.50 9.57 4.80
CA ASP A 174 -24.58 9.17 3.38
C ASP A 174 -23.83 10.23 2.56
N LEU A 175 -22.58 9.95 2.18
CA LEU A 175 -21.71 10.94 1.55
C LEU A 175 -21.80 10.92 0.02
N ASN A 176 -22.05 9.75 -0.59
CA ASN A 176 -22.21 9.61 -2.04
C ASN A 176 -23.69 9.71 -2.50
N ARG A 177 -24.64 9.81 -1.56
CA ARG A 177 -26.10 9.92 -1.75
C ARG A 177 -26.75 8.64 -2.28
N ASN A 178 -26.23 7.47 -1.91
CA ASN A 178 -26.72 6.15 -2.35
C ASN A 178 -27.78 5.53 -1.42
N GLY A 179 -28.03 6.10 -0.23
CA GLY A 179 -28.95 5.59 0.78
C GLY A 179 -28.34 4.65 1.83
N VAL A 180 -27.01 4.51 1.85
CA VAL A 180 -26.18 3.76 2.82
C VAL A 180 -25.31 4.78 3.59
N THR A 181 -24.74 4.38 4.73
CA THR A 181 -23.86 5.24 5.58
C THR A 181 -22.63 4.48 6.11
N SER A 182 -22.33 3.36 5.47
CA SER A 182 -21.38 2.34 5.91
C SER A 182 -20.48 1.82 4.79
N ASP A 183 -20.61 2.36 3.58
CA ASP A 183 -19.74 1.97 2.47
C ASP A 183 -18.35 2.59 2.67
N PRO A 184 -17.29 2.04 2.03
CA PRO A 184 -15.94 2.61 2.13
C PRO A 184 -15.81 4.07 1.66
N GLU A 185 -16.81 4.56 0.91
CA GLU A 185 -16.93 5.94 0.41
C GLU A 185 -17.56 6.88 1.45
N ASP A 186 -18.32 6.36 2.43
CA ASP A 186 -18.94 7.12 3.54
C ASP A 186 -17.98 7.38 4.72
N ALA A 187 -16.73 6.93 4.61
CA ALA A 187 -15.69 7.20 5.60
C ALA A 187 -15.14 8.64 5.45
N TYR A 188 -14.62 9.23 6.53
CA TYR A 188 -14.01 10.58 6.50
C TYR A 188 -12.83 10.71 5.51
N GLY A 189 -12.26 9.59 5.10
CA GLY A 189 -11.63 9.42 3.79
C GLY A 189 -11.77 7.97 3.35
N PHE A 190 -11.73 7.70 2.04
CA PHE A 190 -12.00 6.35 1.51
C PHE A 190 -11.17 5.25 2.20
N GLY A 191 -11.84 4.20 2.67
CA GLY A 191 -11.17 3.03 3.24
C GLY A 191 -12.13 1.95 3.76
N ARG A 192 -11.68 0.69 3.73
CA ARG A 192 -12.47 -0.50 4.09
C ARG A 192 -12.44 -0.84 5.58
N PHE A 193 -11.57 -0.19 6.35
CA PHE A 193 -11.47 -0.29 7.81
C PHE A 193 -10.73 0.93 8.38
N PRO A 194 -11.00 1.34 9.64
CA PRO A 194 -10.31 2.45 10.27
C PRO A 194 -8.79 2.23 10.28
N GLY A 195 -8.05 3.18 9.73
CA GLY A 195 -6.59 3.12 9.65
C GLY A 195 -6.03 2.58 8.33
N GLN A 196 -6.86 2.07 7.40
CA GLN A 196 -6.36 1.67 6.09
C GLN A 196 -5.67 2.86 5.39
N TYR A 197 -4.62 2.63 4.61
CA TYR A 197 -3.84 3.68 3.94
C TYR A 197 -3.19 4.69 4.90
N GLY A 198 -2.85 4.27 6.13
CA GLY A 198 -2.19 5.12 7.12
C GLY A 198 -0.82 5.66 6.67
N MET A 199 -0.22 6.48 7.53
CA MET A 199 1.07 7.14 7.29
C MET A 199 1.91 7.07 8.56
N ALA A 200 3.24 7.19 8.44
CA ALA A 200 4.17 7.21 9.58
C ALA A 200 5.42 8.02 9.26
N VAL A 201 6.06 8.63 10.26
CA VAL A 201 7.39 9.23 10.10
C VAL A 201 8.41 8.33 10.80
N LEU A 202 9.50 7.96 10.13
CA LEU A 202 10.69 7.33 10.71
C LEU A 202 11.84 8.35 10.73
N SER A 203 12.72 8.29 11.74
CA SER A 203 13.79 9.29 11.95
C SER A 203 15.03 8.71 12.65
N LYS A 204 16.23 9.20 12.27
CA LYS A 204 17.49 9.01 13.01
C LYS A 204 17.58 9.87 14.27
N TYR A 205 16.80 10.94 14.33
CA TYR A 205 16.79 11.95 15.39
C TYR A 205 15.54 11.83 16.25
N PRO A 206 15.58 12.17 17.55
CA PRO A 206 14.41 12.09 18.42
C PRO A 206 13.21 12.87 17.87
N ILE A 207 12.02 12.43 18.25
CA ILE A 207 10.77 13.10 17.91
C ILE A 207 10.10 13.53 19.21
N ASP A 208 9.85 14.82 19.35
CA ASP A 208 9.05 15.34 20.46
C ASP A 208 7.56 15.04 20.18
N ALA A 209 7.08 13.94 20.75
CA ALA A 209 5.69 13.54 20.68
C ALA A 209 4.73 14.47 21.45
N SER A 210 5.24 15.35 22.33
CA SER A 210 4.44 16.31 23.11
C SER A 210 4.24 17.64 22.38
N GLY A 211 5.25 18.11 21.65
CA GLY A 211 5.16 19.26 20.75
C GLY A 211 4.59 18.93 19.37
N THR A 212 4.64 17.66 18.94
CA THR A 212 4.05 17.21 17.67
C THR A 212 2.53 17.36 17.65
N ARG A 213 1.98 17.87 16.55
CA ARG A 213 0.54 18.16 16.41
C ARG A 213 -0.08 17.34 15.29
N THR A 214 -1.33 16.93 15.50
CA THR A 214 -2.18 16.32 14.47
C THR A 214 -3.40 17.20 14.21
N PHE A 215 -3.65 17.50 12.93
CA PHE A 215 -4.81 18.25 12.45
C PHE A 215 -5.89 17.29 11.91
N GLN A 216 -5.85 16.00 12.28
CA GLN A 216 -6.80 14.97 11.82
C GLN A 216 -8.27 15.41 11.93
N ASN A 217 -8.63 16.10 13.01
CA ASN A 217 -10.01 16.48 13.31
C ASN A 217 -10.35 17.94 12.94
N LEU A 218 -9.44 18.66 12.27
CA LEU A 218 -9.72 19.99 11.71
C LEU A 218 -10.85 19.89 10.70
N LEU A 219 -11.91 20.68 10.88
CA LEU A 219 -13.13 20.62 10.06
C LEU A 219 -13.06 21.56 8.86
N TRP A 220 -13.80 21.24 7.80
CA TRP A 220 -13.94 22.13 6.64
C TRP A 220 -14.58 23.48 6.99
N VAL A 221 -15.49 23.52 7.97
CA VAL A 221 -16.08 24.77 8.48
C VAL A 221 -15.10 25.66 9.26
N GLU A 222 -13.98 25.13 9.74
CA GLU A 222 -12.96 25.89 10.48
C GLU A 222 -11.93 26.56 9.56
N LEU A 223 -11.89 26.18 8.27
CA LEU A 223 -10.98 26.73 7.28
C LEU A 223 -11.53 28.06 6.69
N PRO A 224 -10.87 29.21 6.89
CA PRO A 224 -11.33 30.47 6.33
C PRO A 224 -11.35 30.44 4.79
N GLY A 225 -12.51 30.74 4.20
CA GLY A 225 -12.69 30.69 2.74
C GLY A 225 -12.81 29.28 2.15
N ALA A 226 -13.17 28.28 2.97
CA ALA A 226 -13.41 26.92 2.50
C ALA A 226 -14.38 26.86 1.31
N LEU A 227 -13.95 26.17 0.24
CA LEU A 227 -14.77 25.95 -0.96
C LEU A 227 -15.71 24.77 -0.73
N GLN A 228 -17.00 25.05 -0.56
CA GLN A 228 -18.03 24.01 -0.53
C GLN A 228 -18.21 23.38 -1.92
N PRO A 229 -18.25 22.03 -2.03
CA PRO A 229 -18.57 21.36 -3.27
C PRO A 229 -20.03 21.63 -3.66
N LYS A 230 -20.28 21.64 -4.97
CA LYS A 230 -21.56 22.00 -5.59
C LYS A 230 -21.89 21.06 -6.74
N PHE A 231 -23.17 20.86 -7.02
CA PHE A 231 -23.59 20.19 -8.25
C PHE A 231 -23.23 21.07 -9.46
N PRO A 232 -22.46 20.57 -10.46
CA PRO A 232 -22.06 21.38 -11.62
C PRO A 232 -23.24 21.91 -12.44
N GLU A 233 -24.38 21.20 -12.44
CA GLU A 233 -25.56 21.54 -13.23
C GLU A 233 -26.44 22.64 -12.60
N SER A 234 -26.66 22.60 -11.28
CA SER A 234 -27.53 23.55 -10.57
C SER A 234 -26.80 24.64 -9.78
N GLY A 235 -25.52 24.43 -9.46
CA GLY A 235 -24.73 25.34 -8.60
C GLY A 235 -25.14 25.32 -7.11
N GLU A 236 -26.07 24.44 -6.75
CA GLU A 236 -26.49 24.16 -5.37
C GLU A 236 -25.39 23.41 -4.60
N LEU A 237 -25.41 23.50 -3.27
CA LEU A 237 -24.45 22.81 -2.41
C LEU A 237 -24.63 21.29 -2.50
N TYR A 238 -23.52 20.56 -2.63
CA TYR A 238 -23.53 19.10 -2.69
C TYR A 238 -23.95 18.47 -1.36
N TYR A 239 -23.42 19.01 -0.26
CA TYR A 239 -23.72 18.59 1.11
C TYR A 239 -24.74 19.49 1.79
N SER A 240 -25.52 18.92 2.72
CA SER A 240 -26.35 19.69 3.64
C SER A 240 -25.47 20.50 4.61
N THR A 241 -26.02 21.55 5.23
CA THR A 241 -25.33 22.33 6.27
C THR A 241 -24.84 21.44 7.42
N ASP A 242 -25.69 20.51 7.87
CA ASP A 242 -25.38 19.61 8.99
C ASP A 242 -24.25 18.64 8.60
N THR A 243 -24.34 18.03 7.42
CA THR A 243 -23.28 17.19 6.84
C THR A 243 -21.95 17.98 6.80
N TRP A 244 -21.95 19.13 6.13
CA TRP A 244 -20.77 19.98 5.97
C TRP A 244 -20.13 20.42 7.30
N SER A 245 -20.95 20.67 8.33
CA SER A 245 -20.48 21.07 9.67
C SER A 245 -19.63 20.02 10.36
N THR A 246 -19.71 18.75 9.93
CA THR A 246 -18.97 17.61 10.51
C THR A 246 -17.83 17.09 9.64
N LEU A 247 -17.72 17.53 8.37
CA LEU A 247 -16.70 17.00 7.46
C LEU A 247 -15.30 17.47 7.87
N LYS A 248 -14.39 16.51 8.03
CA LYS A 248 -12.97 16.76 8.32
C LYS A 248 -12.22 17.17 7.06
N LEU A 249 -11.31 18.14 7.19
CA LEU A 249 -10.49 18.66 6.10
C LEU A 249 -9.49 17.63 5.53
N PRO A 250 -8.72 16.87 6.34
CA PRO A 250 -7.81 15.87 5.80
C PRO A 250 -8.45 14.48 5.68
N SER A 251 -8.42 13.88 4.49
CA SER A 251 -8.91 12.50 4.27
C SER A 251 -8.11 11.42 5.02
N LYS A 252 -6.83 11.70 5.36
CA LYS A 252 -5.99 10.90 6.27
C LYS A 252 -5.70 11.67 7.54
N SER A 253 -4.64 12.48 7.50
CA SER A 253 -4.33 13.52 8.46
C SER A 253 -3.39 14.55 7.83
N LEU A 254 -3.15 15.64 8.56
CA LEU A 254 -2.04 16.57 8.39
C LEU A 254 -1.33 16.63 9.75
N TRP A 255 -0.01 16.51 9.77
CA TRP A 255 0.80 16.54 10.98
C TRP A 255 1.86 17.64 10.92
N ASP A 256 2.17 18.21 12.08
CA ASP A 256 3.33 19.07 12.34
C ASP A 256 4.23 18.31 13.33
N VAL A 257 5.15 17.51 12.79
CA VAL A 257 6.02 16.60 13.58
C VAL A 257 7.30 17.32 13.98
N GLN A 258 7.56 17.44 15.28
CA GLN A 258 8.74 18.10 15.82
C GLN A 258 9.90 17.09 15.98
N ILE A 259 10.99 17.33 15.25
CA ILE A 259 12.17 16.45 15.21
C ILE A 259 13.36 17.20 15.82
N GLU A 260 13.99 16.61 16.83
CA GLU A 260 15.08 17.22 17.61
C GLU A 260 16.41 17.12 16.87
N MET A 261 16.80 18.20 16.17
CA MET A 261 18.11 18.29 15.54
C MET A 261 19.12 18.94 16.50
N PRO A 262 20.44 18.72 16.34
CA PRO A 262 21.46 19.43 17.12
C PRO A 262 21.27 20.96 17.07
N GLY A 263 20.90 21.54 18.21
CA GLY A 263 20.71 22.98 18.40
C GLY A 263 19.43 23.59 17.79
N ARG A 264 18.47 22.80 17.26
CA ARG A 264 17.21 23.32 16.70
C ARG A 264 16.13 22.26 16.56
N THR A 265 14.86 22.63 16.65
CA THR A 265 13.75 21.78 16.20
C THR A 265 13.56 21.90 14.69
N LEU A 266 13.34 20.77 14.02
CA LEU A 266 12.84 20.71 12.64
C LEU A 266 11.34 20.38 12.68
N HIS A 267 10.52 21.25 12.09
CA HIS A 267 9.09 20.99 11.89
C HIS A 267 8.89 20.28 10.54
N LEU A 268 8.42 19.03 10.58
CA LEU A 268 8.03 18.28 9.39
C LEU A 268 6.51 18.34 9.20
N LEU A 269 6.07 19.17 8.25
CA LEU A 269 4.67 19.27 7.84
C LEU A 269 4.31 18.08 6.92
N ALA A 270 3.85 16.98 7.52
CA ALA A 270 3.56 15.73 6.82
C ALA A 270 2.07 15.60 6.45
N ARG A 271 1.78 15.25 5.21
CA ARG A 271 0.42 14.90 4.72
C ARG A 271 0.50 13.95 3.54
N GLN A 272 -0.49 13.06 3.41
CA GLN A 272 -0.71 12.28 2.19
C GLN A 272 -2.16 12.44 1.71
N PRO A 273 -2.47 13.47 0.90
CA PRO A 273 -3.81 13.62 0.32
C PRO A 273 -4.19 12.42 -0.55
N THR A 274 -5.49 12.24 -0.79
CA THR A 274 -5.99 11.32 -1.82
C THR A 274 -5.55 11.83 -3.21
N THR A 275 -5.32 10.93 -4.17
CA THR A 275 -5.07 11.32 -5.57
C THR A 275 -6.30 12.04 -6.15
N PRO A 276 -6.17 13.20 -6.84
CA PRO A 276 -7.30 14.00 -7.33
C PRO A 276 -8.12 13.41 -8.51
N ALA A 277 -8.27 12.08 -8.58
CA ALA A 277 -8.91 11.42 -9.72
C ALA A 277 -9.64 10.14 -9.29
N LEU A 278 -10.96 10.24 -9.13
CA LEU A 278 -11.96 9.26 -9.56
C LEU A 278 -13.40 9.80 -9.41
N ASP A 279 -13.62 10.78 -8.52
CA ASP A 279 -14.95 11.26 -8.11
C ASP A 279 -15.61 12.31 -9.04
N GLY A 280 -15.02 12.58 -10.21
CA GLY A 280 -15.55 13.52 -11.22
C GLY A 280 -14.69 14.77 -11.50
N PRO A 281 -15.10 15.61 -12.46
CA PRO A 281 -14.47 16.90 -12.79
C PRO A 281 -14.95 18.07 -11.91
#